data_AF-A0A0B1T9T2-F1
#
_entry.id   AF-A0A0B1T9T2-F1
#
_cell.length_a   1.000
_cell.length_b   1.000
_cell.length_c   1.000
_cell.angle_alpha   90.00
_cell.angle_beta   90.00
_cell.angle_gamma   90.00
#
_symmetry.space_group_name_H-M   'P 1'
#
loop_
_entity.id
_entity.type
_entity.pdbx_description
1 polymer ?
#
loop_
_entity_poly.entity_id
_entity_poly.type
_entity_poly.pdbx_seq_one_letter_code
_entity_poly.pdbx_strand_id
1 'polypeptide(L)'
;MLKQFPAEQTDEIDAVISYFGEEFVSVDQSGSELSGIISVVLEPKAKPIVLSAADGTDYGRFETTQLSPIDLHFRLPVEYPDKEAIFDVYSIWLPDPMRTTILKRLAKIAQENLGFPVLFLCCEDVKKFVEEEDMTEVFLGRNNYARKHNLRPMEILERAREECERAELREFEAHCYDCNVCDLVISFQRRSHLLTFDN
;
A
#
# COMPACT_ATOMS: atom_id res chain seq x y z
N MET A 1 -21.48 16.70 -20.63
CA MET A 1 -21.72 15.25 -20.80
C MET A 1 -20.84 14.55 -19.78
N LEU A 2 -21.42 13.72 -18.91
CA LEU A 2 -20.62 12.79 -18.10
C LEU A 2 -19.92 11.85 -19.07
N LYS A 3 -18.60 11.76 -18.96
CA LYS A 3 -17.81 10.88 -19.80
C LYS A 3 -18.10 9.46 -19.32
N GLN A 4 -18.69 8.64 -20.19
CA GLN A 4 -19.03 7.27 -19.84
C GLN A 4 -17.85 6.39 -20.25
N PHE A 5 -17.22 5.76 -19.27
CA PHE A 5 -16.18 4.76 -19.52
C PHE A 5 -16.81 3.44 -20.00
N PRO A 6 -16.03 2.56 -20.67
CA PRO A 6 -16.49 1.22 -21.03
C PRO A 6 -17.03 0.45 -19.83
N ALA A 7 -18.04 -0.39 -20.06
CA ALA A 7 -18.70 -1.16 -19.00
C ALA A 7 -17.71 -2.12 -18.33
N GLU A 8 -16.80 -2.72 -19.09
CA GLU A 8 -15.78 -3.64 -18.57
C GLU A 8 -14.88 -2.97 -17.53
N GLN A 9 -14.55 -1.68 -17.73
CA GLN A 9 -13.75 -0.90 -16.79
C GLN A 9 -14.51 -0.59 -15.51
N THR A 10 -15.76 -0.15 -15.64
CA THR A 10 -16.57 0.19 -14.47
C THR A 10 -16.93 -1.06 -13.66
N ASP A 11 -17.24 -2.17 -14.32
CA ASP A 11 -17.58 -3.44 -13.67
C ASP A 11 -16.39 -4.01 -12.89
N GLU A 12 -15.18 -3.93 -13.44
CA GLU A 12 -13.97 -4.34 -12.72
C GLU A 12 -13.72 -3.44 -11.50
N ILE A 13 -13.87 -2.14 -11.65
CA ILE A 13 -13.68 -1.19 -10.55
C ILE A 13 -14.67 -1.44 -9.42
N ASP A 14 -15.95 -1.65 -9.74
CA ASP A 14 -16.98 -1.97 -8.76
C ASP A 14 -16.67 -3.30 -8.06
N ALA A 15 -16.16 -4.30 -8.78
CA ALA A 15 -15.71 -5.57 -8.19
C ALA A 15 -14.51 -5.38 -7.26
N VAL A 16 -13.53 -4.56 -7.64
CA VAL A 16 -12.35 -4.23 -6.81
C VAL A 16 -12.77 -3.45 -5.56
N ILE A 17 -13.65 -2.46 -5.68
CA ILE A 17 -14.19 -1.70 -4.54
C ILE A 17 -14.95 -2.64 -3.59
N SER A 18 -15.81 -3.51 -4.13
CA SER A 18 -16.58 -4.48 -3.35
C SER A 18 -15.67 -5.46 -2.60
N TYR A 19 -14.56 -5.87 -3.20
CA TYR A 19 -13.61 -6.79 -2.58
C TYR A 19 -12.71 -6.12 -1.53
N PHE A 20 -12.11 -4.97 -1.84
CA PHE A 20 -11.12 -4.33 -0.98
C PHE A 20 -11.74 -3.36 0.05
N GLY A 21 -12.88 -2.74 -0.27
CA GLY A 21 -13.48 -1.65 0.50
C GLY A 21 -13.26 -0.28 -0.15
N GLU A 22 -14.27 0.60 -0.03
CA GLU A 22 -14.27 1.97 -0.58
C GLU A 22 -13.14 2.84 -0.01
N GLU A 23 -12.69 2.56 1.21
CA GLU A 23 -11.63 3.28 1.89
C GLU A 23 -10.22 2.96 1.35
N PHE A 24 -10.09 1.88 0.57
CA PHE A 24 -8.81 1.43 -0.02
C PHE A 24 -8.73 1.69 -1.52
N VAL A 25 -9.81 2.14 -2.15
CA VAL A 25 -9.87 2.33 -3.60
C VAL A 25 -10.31 3.75 -3.91
N SER A 26 -9.46 4.49 -4.61
CA SER A 26 -9.78 5.82 -5.12
C SER A 26 -9.74 5.82 -6.64
N VAL A 27 -10.72 6.47 -7.27
CA VAL A 27 -10.87 6.48 -8.73
C VAL A 27 -11.05 7.92 -9.20
N ASP A 28 -10.24 8.31 -10.19
CA ASP A 28 -10.34 9.56 -10.92
C ASP A 28 -10.91 9.31 -12.33
N GLN A 29 -12.11 9.85 -12.53
CA GLN A 29 -12.89 9.78 -13.76
C GLN A 29 -12.87 11.11 -14.55
N SER A 30 -12.11 12.11 -14.10
CA SER A 30 -12.08 13.44 -14.72
C SER A 30 -11.28 13.49 -16.03
N GLY A 31 -10.40 12.51 -16.26
CA GLY A 31 -9.44 12.47 -17.35
C GLY A 31 -9.94 11.89 -18.69
N SER A 32 -8.98 11.61 -19.58
CA SER A 32 -9.19 10.82 -20.81
C SER A 32 -9.13 9.32 -20.59
N GLU A 33 -8.53 8.90 -19.50
CA GLU A 33 -8.32 7.52 -19.09
C GLU A 33 -8.96 7.36 -17.71
N LEU A 34 -9.47 6.17 -17.40
CA LEU A 34 -9.90 5.85 -16.05
C LEU A 34 -8.65 5.58 -15.23
N SER A 35 -8.46 6.27 -14.12
CA SER A 35 -7.26 6.10 -13.30
C SER A 35 -7.60 6.04 -11.83
N GLY A 36 -6.69 5.54 -11.01
CA GLY A 36 -6.94 5.43 -9.60
C GLY A 36 -5.79 4.84 -8.82
N ILE A 37 -6.06 4.59 -7.54
CA ILE A 37 -5.14 4.01 -6.57
C ILE A 37 -5.89 2.91 -5.82
N ILE A 38 -5.28 1.74 -5.71
CA ILE A 38 -5.70 0.66 -4.83
C ILE A 38 -4.64 0.50 -3.75
N SER A 39 -4.99 0.74 -2.48
CA SER A 39 -4.08 0.54 -1.35
C SER A 39 -4.06 -0.93 -0.95
N VAL A 40 -2.99 -1.62 -1.35
CA VAL A 40 -2.78 -3.05 -1.10
C VAL A 40 -2.28 -3.26 0.34
N VAL A 41 -3.20 -3.67 1.21
CA VAL A 41 -2.89 -4.05 2.60
C VAL A 41 -2.07 -5.34 2.63
N LEU A 42 -1.10 -5.40 3.54
CA LEU A 42 -0.14 -6.48 3.67
C LEU A 42 -0.33 -7.22 4.98
N GLU A 43 -0.15 -8.54 4.93
CA GLU A 43 -0.17 -9.39 6.12
C GLU A 43 1.02 -9.09 7.04
N PRO A 44 0.85 -9.20 8.37
CA PRO A 44 1.95 -9.09 9.32
C PRO A 44 3.05 -10.12 9.03
N LYS A 45 4.31 -9.68 9.08
CA LYS A 45 5.47 -10.56 8.93
C LYS A 45 5.72 -11.37 10.19
N ALA A 46 6.04 -12.65 10.01
CA ALA A 46 6.37 -13.56 11.10
C ALA A 46 7.63 -13.15 11.89
N LYS A 47 8.53 -12.38 11.26
CA LYS A 47 9.73 -11.81 11.88
C LYS A 47 9.70 -10.29 11.73
N PRO A 48 10.16 -9.54 12.73
CA PRO A 48 10.29 -8.08 12.62
C PRO A 48 11.22 -7.68 11.47
N ILE A 49 10.84 -6.62 10.77
CA ILE A 49 11.65 -5.93 9.77
C ILE A 49 12.23 -4.68 10.42
N VAL A 50 13.54 -4.47 10.25
CA VAL A 50 14.20 -3.23 10.66
C VAL A 50 14.06 -2.19 9.55
N LEU A 51 13.39 -1.08 9.82
CA LEU A 51 13.37 0.10 8.93
C LEU A 51 14.42 1.11 9.40
N SER A 52 15.33 1.53 8.52
CA SER A 52 16.45 2.42 8.88
C SER A 52 16.56 3.66 7.96
N ALA A 53 16.91 4.80 8.56
CA ALA A 53 17.08 6.09 7.89
C ALA A 53 18.44 6.23 7.17
N ALA A 54 19.50 5.65 7.76
CA ALA A 54 20.91 5.73 7.34
C ALA A 54 21.51 4.33 7.16
N ASP A 55 22.51 4.19 6.28
CA ASP A 55 23.31 2.97 6.19
C ASP A 55 24.25 2.87 7.41
N GLY A 56 23.84 2.08 8.41
CA GLY A 56 24.75 1.59 9.45
C GLY A 56 25.12 2.55 10.59
N THR A 57 24.18 3.36 11.11
CA THR A 57 24.39 4.06 12.41
C THR A 57 23.13 4.05 13.30
N ASP A 58 23.32 3.78 14.60
CA ASP A 58 22.31 3.35 15.59
C ASP A 58 21.20 4.37 15.96
N TYR A 59 21.17 5.56 15.37
CA TYR A 59 20.28 6.64 15.86
C TYR A 59 18.99 6.86 15.04
N GLY A 60 18.77 6.08 13.97
CA GLY A 60 17.59 6.24 13.11
C GLY A 60 17.07 4.93 12.56
N ARG A 61 16.54 4.06 13.44
CA ARG A 61 15.81 2.85 13.02
C ARG A 61 14.62 2.52 13.93
N PHE A 62 13.71 1.70 13.44
CA PHE A 62 12.69 1.03 14.24
C PHE A 62 12.38 -0.35 13.66
N GLU A 63 11.75 -1.17 14.48
CA GLU A 63 11.30 -2.51 14.09
C GLU A 63 9.78 -2.52 13.97
N THR A 64 9.28 -3.24 12.97
CA THR A 64 7.84 -3.50 12.80
C THR A 64 7.62 -4.87 12.18
N THR A 65 6.54 -5.54 12.56
CA THR A 65 6.02 -6.70 11.82
C THR A 65 4.97 -6.27 10.81
N GLN A 66 4.39 -5.08 10.95
CA GLN A 66 3.35 -4.55 10.08
C GLN A 66 3.92 -3.44 9.21
N LEU A 67 3.99 -3.70 7.91
CA LEU A 67 4.34 -2.67 6.93
C LEU A 67 3.09 -1.88 6.53
N SER A 68 3.29 -0.59 6.22
CA SER A 68 2.22 0.20 5.62
C SER A 68 1.83 -0.38 4.24
N PRO A 69 0.59 -0.16 3.78
CA PRO A 69 0.15 -0.61 2.45
C PRO A 69 1.05 -0.16 1.29
N ILE A 70 0.95 -0.86 0.16
CA ILE A 70 1.50 -0.42 -1.13
C ILE A 70 0.37 0.14 -1.97
N ASP A 71 0.50 1.38 -2.40
CA ASP A 71 -0.41 2.01 -3.32
C ASP A 71 -0.11 1.55 -4.74
N LEU A 72 -1.03 0.76 -5.32
CA LEU A 72 -1.04 0.38 -6.73
C LEU A 72 -1.78 1.46 -7.52
N HIS A 73 -1.02 2.28 -8.24
CA HIS A 73 -1.57 3.27 -9.16
C HIS A 73 -1.84 2.61 -10.50
N PHE A 74 -3.04 2.81 -11.04
CA PHE A 74 -3.43 2.27 -12.33
C PHE A 74 -3.97 3.35 -13.25
N ARG A 75 -3.79 3.14 -14.56
CA ARG A 75 -4.47 3.89 -15.63
C ARG A 75 -4.95 2.90 -16.68
N LEU A 76 -6.24 2.97 -16.99
CA LEU A 76 -6.92 2.14 -17.96
C LEU A 76 -7.18 2.99 -19.21
N PRO A 77 -6.54 2.69 -20.36
CA PRO A 77 -6.89 3.32 -21.62
C PRO A 77 -8.33 2.97 -22.00
N VAL A 78 -8.97 3.75 -22.87
CA VAL A 78 -10.37 3.52 -23.29
C VAL A 78 -10.58 2.14 -23.91
N GLU A 79 -9.54 1.56 -24.51
CA GLU A 79 -9.59 0.23 -25.11
C GLU A 79 -9.22 -0.90 -24.14
N TYR A 80 -9.01 -0.61 -22.85
CA TYR A 80 -8.86 -1.66 -21.84
C TYR A 80 -10.18 -2.45 -21.69
N PRO A 81 -10.13 -3.80 -21.60
CA PRO A 81 -8.95 -4.63 -21.37
C PRO A 81 -8.21 -5.14 -22.62
N ASP A 82 -8.64 -4.78 -23.83
CA ASP A 82 -7.94 -5.18 -25.08
C ASP A 82 -6.57 -4.50 -25.24
N LYS A 83 -6.36 -3.37 -24.55
CA LYS A 83 -5.04 -2.75 -24.33
C LYS A 83 -4.61 -2.89 -22.88
N GLU A 84 -3.29 -2.99 -22.68
CA GLU A 84 -2.67 -3.11 -21.37
C GLU A 84 -3.00 -1.91 -20.46
N ALA A 85 -3.28 -2.21 -19.19
CA ALA A 85 -3.30 -1.22 -18.13
C ALA A 85 -1.88 -0.74 -17.82
N ILE A 86 -1.75 0.52 -17.42
CA ILE A 86 -0.47 1.11 -17.02
C ILE A 86 -0.41 1.16 -15.50
N PHE A 87 0.63 0.56 -14.92
CA PHE A 87 0.81 0.48 -13.48
C PHE A 87 2.00 1.30 -13.00
N ASP A 88 1.87 1.82 -11.78
CA ASP A 88 2.97 2.25 -10.93
C ASP A 88 2.70 1.78 -9.50
N VAL A 89 3.74 1.68 -8.68
CA VAL A 89 3.61 1.33 -7.26
C VAL A 89 4.38 2.29 -6.38
N TYR A 90 3.75 2.66 -5.27
CA TYR A 90 4.31 3.59 -4.29
C TYR A 90 4.10 3.05 -2.88
N SER A 91 5.14 3.15 -2.05
CA SER A 91 5.01 3.02 -0.61
C SER A 91 6.17 3.72 0.06
N ILE A 92 5.98 4.14 1.31
CA ILE A 92 6.99 4.88 2.05
C ILE A 92 8.24 4.06 2.35
N TRP A 93 8.10 2.74 2.48
CA TRP A 93 9.21 1.85 2.78
C TRP A 93 9.78 1.13 1.55
N LEU A 94 9.06 1.11 0.42
CA LEU A 94 9.39 0.27 -0.73
C LEU A 94 10.71 0.68 -1.42
N PRO A 95 11.75 -0.17 -1.43
CA PRO A 95 13.00 0.10 -2.13
C PRO A 95 12.87 0.07 -3.65
N ASP A 96 13.73 0.82 -4.34
CA ASP A 96 13.75 0.88 -5.81
C ASP A 96 13.94 -0.50 -6.49
N PRO A 97 14.81 -1.42 -6.00
CA PRO A 97 14.95 -2.74 -6.60
C PRO A 97 13.66 -3.56 -6.51
N MET A 98 12.98 -3.52 -5.35
CA MET A 98 11.70 -4.21 -5.16
C MET A 98 10.61 -3.60 -6.04
N ARG A 99 10.49 -2.28 -6.08
CA ARG A 99 9.57 -1.58 -6.99
C ARG A 99 9.79 -2.00 -8.44
N THR A 100 11.04 -2.06 -8.89
CA THR A 100 11.37 -2.47 -10.26
C THR A 100 10.95 -3.91 -10.54
N THR A 101 11.13 -4.82 -9.59
CA THR A 101 10.68 -6.21 -9.71
C THR A 101 9.16 -6.32 -9.76
N ILE A 102 8.45 -5.61 -8.87
CA ILE A 102 6.98 -5.55 -8.87
C ILE A 102 6.47 -5.06 -10.23
N LEU A 103 6.96 -3.92 -10.73
CA LEU A 103 6.51 -3.37 -12.02
C LEU A 103 6.74 -4.33 -13.19
N LYS A 104 7.83 -5.10 -13.18
CA LYS A 104 8.06 -6.15 -14.18
C LYS A 104 7.04 -7.29 -14.08
N ARG A 105 6.69 -7.72 -12.87
CA ARG A 105 5.65 -8.75 -12.66
C ARG A 105 4.28 -8.24 -13.10
N LEU A 106 3.92 -7.00 -12.75
CA LEU A 106 2.66 -6.38 -13.16
C LEU A 106 2.55 -6.23 -14.68
N ALA A 107 3.61 -5.77 -15.35
CA ALA A 107 3.63 -5.68 -16.81
C ALA A 107 3.44 -7.05 -17.47
N LYS A 108 4.04 -8.10 -16.90
CA LYS A 108 3.85 -9.48 -17.37
C LYS A 108 2.40 -9.93 -17.20
N ILE A 109 1.78 -9.68 -16.03
CA ILE A 109 0.37 -10.02 -15.79
C ILE A 109 -0.54 -9.30 -16.78
N ALA A 110 -0.34 -8.00 -16.99
CA ALA A 110 -1.12 -7.21 -17.94
C ALA A 110 -1.01 -7.77 -19.37
N GLN A 111 0.20 -8.16 -19.80
CA GLN A 111 0.44 -8.71 -21.12
C GLN A 111 -0.16 -10.11 -21.30
N GLU A 112 -0.02 -10.99 -20.30
CA GLU A 112 -0.52 -12.37 -20.37
C GLU A 112 -2.04 -12.47 -20.32
N ASN A 113 -2.72 -11.42 -19.84
CA ASN A 113 -4.17 -11.38 -19.64
C ASN A 113 -4.85 -10.30 -20.49
N LEU A 114 -4.29 -9.97 -21.66
CA LEU A 114 -4.95 -9.08 -22.63
C LEU A 114 -6.36 -9.59 -22.98
N GLY A 115 -7.32 -8.65 -22.99
CA GLY A 115 -8.74 -8.94 -23.15
C GLY A 115 -9.46 -9.33 -21.86
N PHE A 116 -8.78 -9.36 -20.71
CA PHE A 116 -9.38 -9.65 -19.41
C PHE A 116 -9.06 -8.57 -18.35
N PRO A 117 -9.98 -8.34 -17.39
CA PRO A 117 -9.72 -7.59 -16.15
C PRO A 117 -8.49 -8.13 -15.38
N VAL A 118 -7.64 -7.26 -14.85
CA VAL A 118 -6.36 -7.62 -14.17
C VAL A 118 -6.08 -6.91 -12.85
N LEU A 119 -6.83 -5.87 -12.47
CA LEU A 119 -6.55 -5.07 -11.27
C LEU A 119 -6.44 -5.94 -10.02
N PHE A 120 -7.38 -6.88 -9.84
CA PHE A 120 -7.36 -7.83 -8.73
C PHE A 120 -6.12 -8.71 -8.75
N LEU A 121 -5.76 -9.28 -9.91
CA LEU A 121 -4.59 -10.14 -10.07
C LEU A 121 -3.29 -9.39 -9.76
N CYS A 122 -3.22 -8.13 -10.16
CA CYS A 122 -2.10 -7.25 -9.87
C CYS A 122 -1.95 -6.98 -8.36
N CYS A 123 -3.05 -6.71 -7.65
CA CYS A 123 -3.03 -6.54 -6.20
C CYS A 123 -2.54 -7.81 -5.48
N GLU A 124 -3.06 -8.97 -5.85
CA GLU A 124 -2.68 -10.25 -5.23
C GLU A 124 -1.21 -10.60 -5.53
N ASP A 125 -0.70 -10.31 -6.72
CA ASP A 125 0.71 -10.53 -7.04
C ASP A 125 1.64 -9.61 -6.24
N VAL A 126 1.23 -8.35 -6.00
CA VAL A 126 1.96 -7.44 -5.10
C VAL A 126 2.02 -8.00 -3.68
N LYS A 127 0.88 -8.42 -3.11
CA LYS A 127 0.85 -9.04 -1.77
C LYS A 127 1.77 -10.25 -1.70
N LYS A 128 1.61 -11.18 -2.64
CA LYS A 128 2.39 -12.41 -2.71
C LYS A 128 3.88 -12.15 -2.83
N PHE A 129 4.29 -11.21 -3.69
CA PHE A 129 5.70 -10.84 -3.81
C PHE A 129 6.27 -10.34 -2.48
N VAL A 130 5.55 -9.44 -1.81
CA VAL A 130 6.00 -8.89 -0.53
C VAL A 130 6.06 -9.98 0.52
N GLU A 131 5.10 -10.90 0.57
CA GLU A 131 5.06 -12.03 1.49
C GLU A 131 6.27 -12.97 1.31
N GLU A 132 6.56 -13.35 0.07
CA GLU A 132 7.67 -14.24 -0.33
C GLU A 132 9.06 -13.65 -0.08
N GLU A 133 9.18 -12.31 -0.08
CA GLU A 133 10.47 -11.63 0.13
C GLU A 133 10.93 -11.73 1.59
N ASP A 134 12.12 -12.29 1.80
CA ASP A 134 12.79 -12.39 3.11
C ASP A 134 13.45 -11.05 3.49
N MET A 135 12.61 -10.06 3.75
CA MET A 135 13.04 -8.74 4.20
C MET A 135 13.37 -8.80 5.69
N THR A 136 14.64 -8.56 6.03
CA THR A 136 15.10 -8.43 7.42
C THR A 136 15.42 -6.98 7.77
N GLU A 137 15.91 -6.21 6.80
CA GLU A 137 16.21 -4.79 6.93
C GLU A 137 15.88 -4.04 5.64
N VAL A 138 15.30 -2.84 5.77
CA VAL A 138 14.98 -1.95 4.66
C VAL A 138 15.50 -0.55 4.94
N PHE A 139 16.29 -0.05 3.99
CA PHE A 139 16.89 1.27 4.05
C PHE A 139 16.04 2.32 3.32
N LEU A 140 15.55 3.32 4.06
CA LEU A 140 14.60 4.33 3.58
C LEU A 140 15.26 5.53 2.89
N GLY A 141 16.47 5.91 3.32
CA GLY A 141 17.08 7.21 3.02
C GLY A 141 17.35 7.51 1.53
N ARG A 142 17.16 6.53 0.63
CA ARG A 142 17.36 6.70 -0.83
C ARG A 142 16.20 6.15 -1.68
N ASN A 143 15.07 5.79 -1.08
CA ASN A 143 13.96 5.24 -1.86
C ASN A 143 13.26 6.30 -2.73
N ASN A 144 12.45 5.85 -3.70
CA ASN A 144 11.70 6.74 -4.59
C ASN A 144 10.82 7.75 -3.84
N TYR A 145 10.17 7.29 -2.75
CA TYR A 145 9.28 8.11 -1.94
C TYR A 145 10.01 9.31 -1.31
N ALA A 146 11.15 9.06 -0.66
CA ALA A 146 11.98 10.11 -0.04
C ALA A 146 12.33 11.22 -1.04
N ARG A 147 12.77 10.83 -2.24
CA ARG A 147 13.18 11.76 -3.30
C ARG A 147 12.00 12.54 -3.86
N LYS A 148 10.87 11.88 -4.11
CA LYS A 148 9.66 12.52 -4.65
C LYS A 148 9.09 13.58 -3.70
N HIS A 149 9.22 13.36 -2.39
CA HIS A 149 8.72 14.26 -1.36
C HIS A 149 9.80 15.16 -0.74
N ASN A 150 11.04 15.10 -1.23
CA ASN A 150 12.19 15.86 -0.72
C ASN A 150 12.37 15.73 0.81
N LEU A 151 12.22 14.52 1.33
CA LEU A 151 12.28 14.23 2.77
C LEU A 151 13.71 13.93 3.20
N ARG A 152 14.10 14.45 4.37
CA ARG A 152 15.35 14.08 5.04
C ARG A 152 15.23 12.65 5.61
N PRO A 153 16.37 11.95 5.82
CA PRO A 153 16.37 10.58 6.34
C PRO A 153 15.53 10.35 7.60
N MET A 154 15.59 11.26 8.58
CA MET A 154 14.79 11.12 9.81
C MET A 154 13.30 11.40 9.58
N GLU A 155 12.96 12.34 8.70
CA GLU A 155 11.56 12.66 8.38
C GLU A 155 10.87 11.49 7.67
N ILE A 156 11.58 10.79 6.77
CA ILE A 156 11.02 9.58 6.16
C ILE A 156 10.88 8.44 7.16
N LEU A 157 11.80 8.31 8.12
CA LEU A 157 11.71 7.27 9.15
C LEU A 157 10.54 7.50 10.11
N GLU A 158 10.36 8.74 10.58
CA GLU A 158 9.23 9.14 11.43
C GLU A 158 7.91 8.88 10.72
N ARG A 159 7.80 9.30 9.46
CA ARG A 159 6.58 9.08 8.68
C ARG A 159 6.36 7.59 8.36
N ALA A 160 7.41 6.82 8.09
CA ALA A 160 7.29 5.37 7.90
C ALA A 160 6.78 4.69 9.17
N ARG A 161 7.25 5.12 10.35
CA ARG A 161 6.75 4.64 11.65
C ARG A 161 5.26 4.92 11.80
N GLU A 162 4.83 6.15 11.60
CA GLU A 162 3.43 6.55 11.73
C GLU A 162 2.50 5.76 10.79
N GLU A 163 2.92 5.52 9.54
CA GLU A 163 2.13 4.74 8.58
C GLU A 163 2.09 3.24 8.92
N CYS A 164 3.18 2.69 9.48
CA CYS A 164 3.21 1.30 9.95
C CYS A 164 2.34 1.11 11.21
N GLU A 165 2.43 2.01 12.18
CA GLU A 165 1.59 2.00 13.39
C GLU A 165 0.10 2.14 13.04
N ARG A 166 -0.23 2.96 12.02
CA ARG A 166 -1.60 3.07 11.51
C ARG A 166 -2.08 1.80 10.84
N ALA A 167 -1.22 1.13 10.08
CA ALA A 167 -1.53 -0.15 9.47
C ALA A 167 -1.77 -1.23 10.54
N GLU A 168 -0.96 -1.25 11.61
CA GLU A 168 -1.12 -2.16 12.75
C GLU A 168 -2.43 -1.94 13.48
N LEU A 169 -2.81 -0.67 13.71
CA LEU A 169 -4.09 -0.35 14.33
C LEU A 169 -5.27 -0.82 13.47
N ARG A 170 -5.22 -0.61 12.16
CA ARG A 170 -6.29 -1.06 11.23
C ARG A 170 -6.41 -2.58 11.21
N GLU A 171 -5.28 -3.27 11.17
CA GLU A 171 -5.22 -4.73 11.21
C GLU A 171 -5.83 -5.27 12.51
N PHE A 172 -5.50 -4.65 13.63
CA PHE A 172 -6.10 -4.97 14.93
C PHE A 172 -7.61 -4.70 14.96
N GLU A 173 -8.07 -3.56 14.44
CA GLU A 173 -9.49 -3.20 14.39
C GLU A 173 -10.28 -4.17 13.50
N ALA A 174 -9.73 -4.59 12.35
CA ALA A 174 -10.35 -5.56 11.45
C ALA A 174 -10.57 -6.94 12.11
N HIS A 175 -9.65 -7.36 12.99
CA HIS A 175 -9.68 -8.67 13.65
C HIS A 175 -10.25 -8.64 15.08
N CYS A 176 -10.59 -7.46 15.61
CA CYS A 176 -11.05 -7.30 16.99
C CYS A 176 -12.51 -7.70 17.26
N TYR A 177 -13.32 -7.86 16.22
CA TYR A 177 -14.74 -8.19 16.37
C TYR A 177 -15.01 -9.58 16.98
N ASP A 178 -13.98 -10.44 17.07
CA ASP A 178 -14.09 -11.79 17.64
C ASP A 178 -13.66 -11.91 19.12
N CYS A 179 -13.33 -10.80 19.78
CA CYS A 179 -12.83 -10.84 21.15
C CYS A 179 -13.69 -10.00 22.12
N ASN A 180 -14.55 -10.66 22.90
CA ASN A 180 -15.29 -10.08 24.04
C ASN A 180 -14.38 -9.54 25.18
N VAL A 181 -13.06 -9.44 24.98
CA VAL A 181 -12.06 -8.94 25.94
C VAL A 181 -11.37 -7.65 25.42
N CYS A 182 -11.48 -7.30 24.15
CA CYS A 182 -10.75 -6.19 23.53
C CYS A 182 -11.29 -4.78 23.88
N ASP A 183 -12.50 -4.65 24.44
CA ASP A 183 -13.08 -3.36 24.84
C ASP A 183 -12.23 -2.61 25.89
N LEU A 184 -11.43 -3.32 26.69
CA LEU A 184 -10.56 -2.73 27.71
C LEU A 184 -9.28 -2.12 27.12
N VAL A 185 -8.73 -2.69 26.04
CA VAL A 185 -7.47 -2.22 25.43
C VAL A 185 -7.68 -0.95 24.61
N ILE A 186 -8.81 -0.85 23.91
CA ILE A 186 -9.22 0.33 23.13
C ILE A 186 -9.32 1.57 24.04
N SER A 187 -9.79 1.40 25.29
CA SER A 187 -9.90 2.48 26.26
C SER A 187 -8.54 2.98 26.80
N PHE A 188 -7.51 2.13 26.78
CA PHE A 188 -6.20 2.44 27.31
C PHE A 188 -5.33 3.18 26.27
N GLN A 189 -5.28 2.72 25.01
CA GLN A 189 -4.52 3.38 23.95
C GLN A 189 -5.10 4.76 23.56
N ARG A 190 -6.44 4.92 23.53
CA ARG A 190 -7.06 6.24 23.32
C ARG A 190 -6.75 7.23 24.45
N ARG A 191 -6.51 6.76 25.68
CA ARG A 191 -6.08 7.61 26.80
C ARG A 191 -4.60 7.99 26.72
N SER A 192 -3.73 7.12 26.20
CA SER A 192 -2.31 7.43 26.02
C SER A 192 -2.07 8.58 25.03
N HIS A 193 -2.86 8.64 23.94
CA HIS A 193 -2.78 9.73 22.96
C HIS A 193 -3.42 11.04 23.41
N LEU A 194 -4.29 11.02 24.42
CA LEU A 194 -4.92 12.22 24.99
C LEU A 194 -4.17 12.78 26.22
N LEU A 195 -3.12 12.10 26.70
CA LEU A 195 -2.37 12.50 27.90
C LEU A 195 -0.99 13.14 27.60
N THR A 196 -0.66 13.45 26.35
CA THR A 196 0.56 14.21 25.99
C THR A 196 0.32 15.69 25.69
N PHE A 197 -0.88 16.21 25.93
CA PHE A 197 -1.15 17.65 26.00
C PHE A 197 -1.72 17.98 27.38
N ASP A 198 -0.85 18.03 28.39
CA ASP A 198 -0.92 18.95 29.54
C ASP A 198 0.13 18.52 30.59
N ASN A 199 1.36 19.03 30.43
CA ASN A 199 2.25 19.61 31.45
C ASN A 199 3.68 19.75 30.92
#